data_AF-A0AAW9ECA1-F1
#
_entry.id   AF-A0AAW9ECA1-F1
#
_cell.length_a   1.000
_cell.length_b   1.000
_cell.length_c   1.000
_cell.angle_alpha   90.00
_cell.angle_beta   90.00
_cell.angle_gamma   90.00
#
_symmetry.space_group_name_H-M   'P 1'
#
loop_
_entity.id
_entity.type
_entity.pdbx_description
1 polymer ?
#
loop_
_entity_poly.entity_id
_entity_poly.type
_entity_poly.pdbx_seq_one_letter_code
_entity_poly.pdbx_strand_id
1 'polypeptide(L)'
;LREPIESGEIHISRTRAKISYPAQFQLVAAMNPSPTGHYQGNHNRCTPEQTLRYLGKLSGPFLDRFDLSLEIPLPPPGLLRQKVITGES
;
A
#
# COMPACT_ATOMS: atom_id res chain seq x y z
N LEU A 1 9.97 -2.26 -6.70
CA LEU A 1 9.30 -3.45 -6.13
C LEU A 1 8.80 -4.42 -7.19
N ARG A 2 8.38 -3.98 -8.38
CA ARG A 2 7.99 -4.89 -9.47
C ARG A 2 9.02 -6.01 -9.72
N GLU A 3 10.27 -5.64 -10.02
CA GLU A 3 11.32 -6.62 -10.30
C GLU A 3 11.53 -7.62 -9.16
N PRO A 4 11.70 -7.21 -7.88
CA PRO A 4 11.79 -8.17 -6.77
C PRO A 4 10.61 -9.13 -6.63
N ILE A 5 9.39 -8.70 -6.95
CA ILE A 5 8.19 -9.56 -6.93
C ILE A 5 8.22 -10.56 -8.08
N GLU A 6 8.76 -10.18 -9.24
CA GLU A 6 8.84 -11.04 -10.43
C GLU A 6 10.03 -12.02 -10.36
N SER A 7 11.22 -11.55 -9.97
CA SER A 7 12.45 -12.35 -9.97
C SER A 7 12.68 -13.10 -8.65
N GLY A 8 12.08 -12.64 -7.55
CA GLY A 8 12.42 -13.13 -6.22
C GLY A 8 13.82 -12.75 -5.76
N GLU A 9 14.46 -11.74 -6.40
CA GLU A 9 15.80 -11.25 -6.05
C GLU A 9 15.87 -9.71 -6.08
N ILE A 10 16.77 -9.14 -5.28
CA ILE A 10 17.14 -7.73 -5.30
C ILE A 10 18.61 -7.61 -5.71
N HIS A 11 18.87 -6.92 -6.81
CA HIS A 11 20.23 -6.60 -7.26
C HIS A 11 20.64 -5.20 -6.81
N ILE A 12 21.72 -5.12 -6.04
CA ILE A 12 22.29 -3.84 -5.58
C ILE A 12 23.61 -3.62 -6.31
N SER A 13 23.63 -2.61 -7.20
CA SER A 13 24.84 -2.18 -7.91
C SER A 13 25.35 -0.85 -7.37
N ARG A 14 26.58 -0.85 -6.86
CA ARG A 14 27.32 0.34 -6.38
C ARG A 14 28.70 0.37 -7.04
N THR A 15 29.38 1.53 -7.00
CA THR A 15 30.67 1.75 -7.66
C THR A 15 31.74 0.71 -7.31
N ARG A 16 31.67 0.12 -6.11
CA ARG A 16 32.65 -0.86 -5.61
C ARG A 16 32.16 -2.31 -5.61
N ALA A 17 30.87 -2.57 -5.86
CA ALA A 17 30.32 -3.92 -5.73
C ALA A 17 28.97 -4.10 -6.45
N LYS A 18 28.72 -5.33 -6.88
CA LYS A 18 27.39 -5.82 -7.29
C LYS A 18 27.03 -7.01 -6.41
N ILE A 19 25.90 -6.95 -5.73
CA ILE A 19 25.45 -7.99 -4.78
C ILE A 19 23.99 -8.30 -5.07
N SER A 20 23.63 -9.59 -5.04
CA SER A 20 22.26 -10.07 -5.17
C SER A 20 21.78 -10.63 -3.82
N TYR A 21 20.55 -10.34 -3.45
CA TYR A 21 19.89 -10.86 -2.24
C TYR A 21 18.56 -11.55 -2.60
N PRO A 22 18.19 -12.64 -1.93
CA PRO A 22 16.89 -13.26 -2.10
C PRO A 22 15.77 -12.33 -1.61
N ALA A 23 14.64 -12.33 -2.30
CA ALA A 23 13.48 -11.50 -2.05
C ALA A 23 12.17 -12.26 -2.32
N GLN A 24 12.08 -13.50 -1.83
CA GLN A 24 10.87 -14.34 -1.90
C GLN A 24 9.93 -14.00 -0.74
N PHE A 25 9.03 -13.05 -0.94
CA PHE A 25 8.07 -12.60 0.08
C PHE A 25 6.65 -12.50 -0.47
N GLN A 26 5.67 -12.63 0.42
CA GLN A 26 4.28 -12.23 0.12
C GLN A 26 4.13 -10.73 0.38
N LEU A 27 3.71 -9.98 -0.64
CA LEU A 27 3.39 -8.56 -0.46
C LEU A 27 1.96 -8.43 0.06
N VAL A 28 1.81 -7.71 1.18
CA VAL A 28 0.53 -7.20 1.68
C VAL A 28 0.67 -5.69 1.79
N ALA A 29 -0.23 -4.96 1.14
CA ALA A 29 -0.17 -3.51 1.08
C ALA A 29 -1.55 -2.89 1.28
N ALA A 30 -1.57 -1.66 1.77
CA ALA A 30 -2.75 -0.82 1.86
C ALA A 30 -2.42 0.55 1.29
N MET A 31 -3.42 1.20 0.70
CA MET A 31 -3.29 2.56 0.19
C MET A 31 -4.56 3.35 0.53
N ASN A 32 -4.39 4.65 0.65
CA ASN A 32 -5.52 5.56 0.79
C ASN A 32 -6.19 5.77 -0.58
N PRO A 33 -7.48 6.08 -0.64
CA PRO A 33 -8.18 6.36 -1.90
C PRO A 33 -7.84 7.76 -2.48
N SER A 34 -7.29 8.66 -1.66
CA SER A 34 -6.85 10.00 -2.04
C SER A 34 -5.77 10.51 -1.09
N PRO A 35 -5.12 11.66 -1.37
CA PRO A 35 -4.19 12.31 -0.43
C PRO A 35 -4.79 12.63 0.94
N THR A 36 -6.11 12.84 1.01
CA THR A 36 -6.81 13.20 2.25
C THR A 36 -7.45 12.01 2.95
N GLY A 37 -7.31 10.79 2.39
CA GLY A 37 -7.94 9.59 2.94
C GLY A 37 -9.42 9.44 2.63
N HIS A 38 -10.03 10.42 1.95
CA HIS A 38 -11.44 10.44 1.60
C HIS A 38 -11.60 10.76 0.11
N TYR A 39 -12.50 10.07 -0.57
CA TYR A 39 -12.83 10.34 -1.98
C TYR A 39 -14.32 10.68 -2.19
N GLN A 40 -15.13 10.61 -1.12
CA GLN A 40 -16.56 10.95 -1.10
C GLN A 40 -16.96 11.61 0.24
N GLY A 41 -18.11 12.29 0.24
CA GLY A 41 -18.72 12.90 1.43
C GLY A 41 -18.06 14.20 1.91
N ASN A 42 -18.54 14.74 3.03
CA ASN A 42 -18.13 16.05 3.57
C ASN A 42 -16.66 16.12 4.00
N HIS A 43 -15.99 14.98 4.16
CA HIS A 43 -14.57 14.90 4.50
C HIS A 43 -13.66 14.85 3.28
N ASN A 44 -14.21 14.68 2.07
CA ASN A 44 -13.40 14.79 0.86
C ASN A 44 -13.00 16.25 0.62
N ARG A 45 -11.69 16.51 0.69
CA ARG A 45 -11.09 17.83 0.44
C ARG A 45 -10.22 17.82 -0.82
N CYS A 46 -10.23 16.73 -1.59
CA CYS A 46 -9.47 16.58 -2.81
C CYS A 46 -10.33 16.87 -4.04
N THR A 47 -9.77 17.59 -5.01
CA THR A 47 -10.38 17.66 -6.34
C THR A 47 -10.25 16.32 -7.07
N PRO A 48 -11.09 16.02 -8.07
CA PRO A 48 -10.94 14.83 -8.90
C PRO A 48 -9.53 14.71 -9.51
N GLU A 49 -8.94 15.80 -9.96
CA GLU A 49 -7.59 15.83 -10.56
C GLU A 49 -6.51 15.49 -9.53
N GLN A 50 -6.65 15.97 -8.29
CA GLN A 50 -5.73 15.63 -7.21
C GLN A 50 -5.80 14.14 -6.86
N THR A 51 -7.01 13.57 -6.89
CA THR A 51 -7.26 12.14 -6.64
C THR A 51 -6.64 11.30 -7.74
N LEU A 52 -6.93 11.59 -9.01
CA LEU A 52 -6.35 10.88 -10.16
C LEU A 52 -4.83 10.96 -10.18
N ARG A 53 -4.25 12.14 -9.90
CA ARG A 53 -2.79 12.31 -9.80
C ARG A 53 -2.18 11.50 -8.66
N TYR A 54 -2.89 11.34 -7.54
CA TYR A 54 -2.41 10.54 -6.42
C TYR A 54 -2.41 9.05 -6.76
N LEU A 55 -3.52 8.54 -7.32
CA LEU A 55 -3.65 7.15 -7.74
C LEU A 55 -2.66 6.80 -8.86
N GLY A 56 -2.43 7.74 -9.79
CA GLY A 56 -1.46 7.59 -10.88
C GLY A 56 0.01 7.55 -10.45
N LYS A 57 0.34 7.73 -9.16
CA LYS A 57 1.70 7.48 -8.65
C LYS A 57 2.08 6.00 -8.67
N LEU A 58 1.08 5.13 -8.66
CA LEU A 58 1.27 3.68 -8.75
C LEU A 58 1.25 3.29 -10.22
N SER A 59 2.28 2.56 -10.67
CA SER A 59 2.37 2.13 -12.05
C SER A 59 1.45 0.93 -12.31
N GLY A 60 0.77 0.93 -13.45
CA GLY A 60 -0.05 -0.21 -13.90
C GLY A 60 0.72 -1.54 -13.83
N PRO A 61 1.94 -1.66 -14.39
CA PRO A 61 2.71 -2.91 -14.32
C PRO A 61 3.07 -3.40 -12.92
N PHE A 62 3.03 -2.53 -11.91
CA PHE A 62 3.18 -2.94 -10.51
C PHE A 62 1.85 -3.43 -9.92
N LEU A 63 0.75 -2.74 -10.24
CA LEU A 63 -0.60 -3.14 -9.84
C LEU A 63 -1.01 -4.49 -10.45
N ASP A 64 -0.54 -4.79 -11.66
CA ASP A 64 -0.73 -6.08 -12.35
C ASP A 64 -0.09 -7.28 -11.61
N ARG A 65 0.59 -7.05 -10.48
CA ARG A 65 1.18 -8.09 -9.62
C ARG A 65 0.40 -8.33 -8.33
N PHE A 66 -0.74 -7.67 -8.15
CA PHE A 66 -1.65 -7.95 -7.05
C PHE A 66 -2.76 -8.88 -7.54
N ASP A 67 -2.70 -10.13 -7.12
CA ASP A 67 -3.77 -11.10 -7.42
C ASP A 67 -5.08 -10.73 -6.72
N LEU A 68 -4.98 -10.10 -5.55
CA LEU A 68 -6.11 -9.69 -4.73
C LEU A 68 -6.06 -8.19 -4.44
N SER A 69 -7.16 -7.52 -4.73
CA SER A 69 -7.40 -6.11 -4.39
C SER A 69 -8.76 -5.99 -3.74
N LEU A 70 -8.81 -5.40 -2.54
CA LEU A 70 -10.03 -5.21 -1.76
C LEU A 70 -10.19 -3.73 -1.44
N GLU A 71 -11.38 -3.19 -1.72
CA GLU A 71 -11.76 -1.88 -1.23
C GLU A 71 -12.28 -2.00 0.21
N ILE A 72 -11.68 -1.25 1.12
CA ILE A 72 -12.05 -1.27 2.54
C ILE A 72 -12.91 -0.04 2.84
N PRO A 73 -14.21 -0.22 3.18
CA PRO A 73 -15.07 0.91 3.54
C PRO A 73 -14.64 1.52 4.87
N LEU A 74 -14.99 2.78 5.09
CA LEU A 74 -14.75 3.44 6.36
C LEU A 74 -15.55 2.73 7.46
N PRO A 75 -14.90 2.20 8.53
CA PRO A 75 -15.64 1.55 9.60
C PRO A 75 -16.46 2.57 10.40
N PRO A 76 -17.58 2.15 11.02
CA PRO A 76 -18.35 3.02 11.90
C PRO A 76 -17.49 3.56 13.05
N PRO A 77 -17.74 4.81 13.49
CA PRO A 77 -17.00 5.40 14.59
C PRO A 77 -17.00 4.50 15.83
N GLY A 78 -15.83 4.29 16.43
CA GLY A 78 -15.68 3.48 17.63
C GLY A 78 -15.57 1.97 17.42
N LEU A 79 -15.67 1.45 16.20
CA LEU A 79 -15.52 0.01 15.92
C LEU A 79 -14.18 -0.56 16.41
N LEU A 80 -13.10 0.17 16.16
CA LEU A 80 -11.74 -0.22 16.56
C LEU A 80 -11.40 0.19 18.00
N ARG A 81 -12.36 0.72 18.74
CA ARG A 81 -12.17 1.16 20.14
C ARG A 81 -12.33 -0.05 21.06
N GLN A 82 -11.42 -1.02 20.95
CA GLN A 82 -11.30 -2.06 21.97
C GLN A 82 -10.68 -1.45 23.22
N LYS A 83 -11.41 -1.57 24.33
CA LYS A 83 -10.89 -1.36 25.67
C LYS A 83 -9.87 -2.49 25.88
N VAL A 84 -8.57 -2.17 25.93
CA VAL A 84 -7.57 -3.13 26.40
C VAL A 84 -7.98 -3.52 27.82
N ILE A 85 -8.58 -4.69 27.98
CA ILE A 85 -8.77 -5.30 29.29
C ILE A 85 -7.52 -6.15 29.51
N THR A 86 -6.85 -5.80 30.59
CA THR A 86 -5.62 -6.31 31.18
C THR A 86 -5.53 -7.85 31.27
N GLY A 87 -4.32 -8.40 31.11
CA GLY A 87 -3.93 -9.80 31.35
C GLY A 87 -3.53 -10.48 30.03
N GLU A 88 -2.35 -11.05 29.85
CA GLU A 88 -1.66 -11.99 30.76
C GLU A 88 -0.15 -11.73 30.85
N SER A 89 0.41 -12.25 31.94
CA SER A 89 1.80 -12.17 32.40
C SER A 89 2.82 -12.83 31.49
#